data_AF-A0A7K7USM5-F1
#
_entry.id   AF-A0A7K7USM5-F1
#
_cell.length_a   1.000
_cell.length_b   1.000
_cell.length_c   1.000
_cell.angle_alpha   90.00
_cell.angle_beta   90.00
_cell.angle_gamma   90.00
#
_symmetry.space_group_name_H-M   'P 1'
#
loop_
_entity.id
_entity.type
_entity.pdbx_description
1 polymer ?
#
loop_
_entity_poly.entity_id
_entity_poly.type
_entity_poly.pdbx_seq_one_letter_code
_entity_poly.pdbx_strand_id
1 'polypeptide(L)'
;MAVYALTGFSLVSLLSFGYLSWDWMKPGLVADVAVDPMEKSLPSTFPRPPHIIFILTDDQGYHDVGYHGSDIQTPTLDRLAAEGVKLENYYIQPICTPSRSQLITGRYQIHTGLQHSIIRPRQPNCLPLDQVTLPQKLQEAGYSTHMVGKWHLGFYKKECLPTRRGFDTFLGSLTGNVDYYTYDNCDGPGVCGYDLHEGEKVAWDQSGKYSTFLYAQRVSKILASHSPKEPIFIYVAFQAVHTPLQSPKEYIYRYRSMGNVARRKYAAMVTCMDEAVKNITWALKKYGYYDNSVIVFSTDNGGQTFSGGSNWPLRGRKGTYWEGGVRGIGFVHSPLIKRKRRTSWALVHITDWYPTLVSLARGNLSNVPGLDGYNVWPAISEGKESPRTEILHNIDPLYNHAKYGSLEDGFGIWNTAVQASIRVGEWKLLTGDPGYSDWIPPQTLTNFPGSWWNLERLTDGLRKSVWLFNITADPYERYDLSEQRPDVVRALLVRLVYYNRTAIPVRYPAENPRAHPDFNGGAWGPWASEDDVEEWEGGGEPLKNRNKKKKCKICKLRSFFRKLNTRLMSNRI
;
A
#
# COMPACT_ATOMS: atom_id res chain seq x y z
N MET A 1 82.12 5.86 1.31
CA MET A 1 82.05 7.01 0.39
C MET A 1 80.74 7.74 0.67
N ALA A 2 80.79 8.78 1.51
CA ALA A 2 80.75 10.23 1.16
C ALA A 2 79.29 10.73 1.06
N VAL A 3 78.70 11.32 2.13
CA VAL A 3 78.80 12.73 2.63
C VAL A 3 78.06 13.68 1.67
N TYR A 4 77.01 14.41 2.11
CA TYR A 4 77.13 15.71 2.79
C TYR A 4 76.01 16.02 3.81
N ALA A 5 76.43 16.76 4.84
CA ALA A 5 75.70 17.31 5.97
C ALA A 5 75.66 18.85 5.91
N LEU A 6 74.86 19.49 6.78
CA LEU A 6 75.03 20.80 7.48
C LEU A 6 73.66 21.15 8.13
N THR A 7 73.37 20.97 9.42
CA THR A 7 73.76 21.65 10.69
C THR A 7 73.39 23.13 10.84
N GLY A 8 72.66 23.43 11.93
CA GLY A 8 72.52 24.75 12.56
C GLY A 8 71.74 24.67 13.88
N PHE A 9 72.44 24.79 15.00
CA PHE A 9 71.98 24.71 16.41
C PHE A 9 71.88 26.11 17.05
N SER A 10 71.34 26.18 18.29
CA SER A 10 71.61 27.14 19.40
C SER A 10 70.41 28.02 19.79
N LEU A 11 70.05 28.35 21.05
CA LEU A 11 70.40 27.90 22.41
C LEU A 11 69.31 28.43 23.38
N VAL A 12 69.28 27.80 24.55
CA VAL A 12 68.53 28.03 25.81
C VAL A 12 68.67 29.46 26.39
N SER A 13 67.61 29.98 27.04
CA SER A 13 67.72 30.67 28.35
C SER A 13 66.36 30.85 29.05
N LEU A 14 66.39 30.80 30.39
CA LEU A 14 65.30 30.71 31.36
C LEU A 14 65.48 31.84 32.40
N LEU A 15 64.36 32.26 33.04
CA LEU A 15 64.24 33.12 34.25
C LEU A 15 64.36 34.64 34.00
N SER A 16 63.60 35.57 34.62
CA SER A 16 62.98 35.59 35.96
C SER A 16 62.06 36.83 36.16
N PHE A 17 61.08 36.69 37.06
CA PHE A 17 60.49 37.66 38.02
C PHE A 17 59.92 39.04 37.60
N GLY A 18 58.71 39.34 38.10
CA GLY A 18 58.23 40.71 38.35
C GLY A 18 56.72 40.87 38.55
N TYR A 19 56.25 40.75 39.79
CA TYR A 19 54.89 41.12 40.25
C TYR A 19 54.76 42.65 40.40
N LEU A 20 53.57 43.22 40.11
CA LEU A 20 53.01 44.38 40.83
C LEU A 20 51.51 44.56 40.52
N SER A 21 50.77 44.90 41.57
CA SER A 21 49.31 44.95 41.71
C SER A 21 48.78 46.39 41.85
N TRP A 22 47.43 46.51 41.83
CA TRP A 22 46.55 47.64 42.27
C TRP A 22 46.32 48.78 41.25
N ASP A 23 45.15 49.42 41.09
CA ASP A 23 43.87 49.41 41.84
C ASP A 23 42.70 50.03 41.03
N TRP A 24 41.50 49.97 41.61
CA TRP A 24 40.12 50.34 41.19
C TRP A 24 39.82 51.70 40.51
N MET A 25 38.74 51.70 39.67
CA MET A 25 37.57 52.60 39.78
C MET A 25 36.39 52.18 38.82
N LYS A 26 35.14 52.24 39.32
CA LYS A 26 33.84 52.13 38.59
C LYS A 26 33.29 53.54 38.26
N PRO A 27 32.10 53.74 37.62
CA PRO A 27 31.38 53.03 36.55
C PRO A 27 30.93 53.97 35.39
N GLY A 28 30.50 53.42 34.25
CA GLY A 28 29.83 54.20 33.18
C GLY A 28 28.76 53.39 32.46
N LEU A 29 27.52 53.86 32.54
CA LEU A 29 26.33 53.36 31.84
C LEU A 29 26.50 53.40 30.32
N VAL A 30 26.24 52.28 29.64
CA VAL A 30 25.63 52.28 28.30
C VAL A 30 24.59 51.15 28.28
N ALA A 31 23.38 51.50 27.88
CA ALA A 31 22.23 50.62 27.79
C ALA A 31 22.41 49.66 26.61
N ASP A 32 22.48 48.35 26.91
CA ASP A 32 22.32 47.30 25.91
C ASP A 32 20.93 46.67 26.04
N VAL A 33 20.26 46.64 24.89
CA VAL A 33 18.94 46.06 24.66
C VAL A 33 18.95 44.59 25.06
N ALA A 34 18.03 44.22 25.96
CA ALA A 34 17.82 42.84 26.37
C ALA A 34 17.38 41.99 25.17
N VAL A 35 18.31 41.19 24.64
CA VAL A 35 17.98 40.00 23.86
C VAL A 35 17.64 38.91 24.87
N ASP A 36 16.36 38.57 24.95
CA ASP A 36 15.83 37.50 25.79
C ASP A 36 16.58 36.20 25.47
N PRO A 37 17.30 35.57 26.42
CA PRO A 37 17.97 34.31 26.15
C PRO A 37 16.90 33.25 25.96
N MET A 38 16.82 32.71 24.73
CA MET A 38 16.03 31.53 24.37
C MET A 38 15.93 30.58 25.55
N GLU A 39 14.74 30.56 26.15
CA GLU A 39 14.36 29.64 27.19
C GLU A 39 14.60 28.24 26.63
N LYS A 40 15.65 27.56 27.13
CA LYS A 40 15.83 26.13 26.90
C LYS A 40 14.63 25.45 27.56
N SER A 41 13.59 25.24 26.77
CA SER A 41 12.42 24.48 27.17
C SER A 41 12.89 23.17 27.77
N LEU A 42 12.59 22.94 29.05
CA LEU A 42 12.81 21.68 29.72
C LEU A 42 12.27 20.53 28.84
N PRO A 43 12.96 19.39 28.71
CA PRO A 43 12.47 18.28 27.90
C PRO A 43 11.09 17.88 28.40
N SER A 44 10.09 17.85 27.52
CA SER A 44 8.80 17.26 27.85
C SER A 44 9.06 15.85 28.39
N THR A 45 8.70 15.61 29.64
CA THR A 45 9.02 14.39 30.41
C THR A 45 8.31 13.14 29.90
N PHE A 46 7.53 13.25 28.82
CA PHE A 46 6.97 12.13 28.08
C PHE A 46 7.45 12.17 26.61
N PRO A 47 7.99 11.06 26.07
CA PRO A 47 8.31 10.98 24.65
C PRO A 47 7.05 11.27 23.83
N ARG A 48 7.12 12.17 22.86
CA ARG A 48 5.98 12.46 21.96
C ARG A 48 5.67 11.22 21.10
N PRO A 49 4.39 10.98 20.72
CA PRO A 49 4.08 9.97 19.71
C PRO A 49 4.90 10.20 18.44
N PRO A 50 5.35 9.14 17.73
CA PRO A 50 6.15 9.27 16.54
C PRO A 50 5.33 9.77 15.35
N HIS A 51 5.95 10.47 14.42
CA HIS A 51 5.36 10.65 13.09
C HIS A 51 5.36 9.30 12.37
N ILE A 52 4.32 9.01 11.60
CA ILE A 52 4.16 7.73 10.91
C ILE A 52 4.12 7.99 9.41
N ILE A 53 5.08 7.44 8.68
CA ILE A 53 5.15 7.54 7.22
C ILE A 53 5.05 6.13 6.66
N PHE A 54 3.92 5.82 6.04
CA PHE A 54 3.68 4.52 5.43
C PHE A 54 3.79 4.65 3.91
N ILE A 55 4.83 4.07 3.32
CA ILE A 55 5.08 4.06 1.89
C ILE A 55 4.67 2.69 1.35
N LEU A 56 3.67 2.69 0.46
CA LEU A 56 3.17 1.49 -0.21
C LEU A 56 3.43 1.61 -1.71
N THR A 57 4.17 0.66 -2.28
CA THR A 57 4.35 0.52 -3.73
C THR A 57 3.36 -0.49 -4.31
N ASP A 58 3.14 -0.40 -5.62
CA ASP A 58 2.12 -1.16 -6.35
C ASP A 58 2.80 -2.08 -7.37
N ASP A 59 2.58 -3.39 -7.27
CA ASP A 59 3.23 -4.41 -8.10
C ASP A 59 4.77 -4.44 -8.02
N GLN A 60 5.38 -4.02 -6.91
CA GLN A 60 6.83 -4.17 -6.74
C GLN A 60 7.17 -5.61 -6.34
N GLY A 61 7.88 -6.33 -7.21
CA GLY A 61 8.20 -7.74 -6.99
C GLY A 61 9.30 -7.98 -5.97
N TYR A 62 9.36 -9.21 -5.47
CA TYR A 62 10.34 -9.62 -4.46
C TYR A 62 11.79 -9.39 -4.93
N HIS A 63 12.08 -9.57 -6.22
CA HIS A 63 13.41 -9.40 -6.81
C HIS A 63 13.62 -8.02 -7.47
N ASP A 64 12.81 -7.02 -7.14
CA ASP A 64 12.85 -5.69 -7.76
C ASP A 64 13.45 -4.62 -6.83
N VAL A 65 14.30 -5.06 -5.89
CA VAL A 65 15.04 -4.21 -4.95
C VAL A 65 16.47 -4.71 -4.78
N GLY A 66 17.42 -3.79 -4.67
CA GLY A 66 18.86 -4.09 -4.69
C GLY A 66 19.31 -5.02 -3.56
N TYR A 67 18.74 -4.89 -2.35
CA TYR A 67 19.05 -5.79 -1.23
C TYR A 67 18.55 -7.24 -1.41
N HIS A 68 17.80 -7.55 -2.47
CA HIS A 68 17.48 -8.92 -2.92
C HIS A 68 18.24 -9.35 -4.19
N GLY A 69 19.30 -8.61 -4.56
CA GLY A 69 20.16 -8.94 -5.70
C GLY A 69 19.59 -8.55 -7.06
N SER A 70 18.67 -7.59 -7.09
CA SER A 70 18.05 -7.11 -8.32
C SER A 70 19.06 -6.50 -9.31
N ASP A 71 18.72 -6.59 -10.59
CA ASP A 71 19.33 -5.81 -11.68
C ASP A 71 18.83 -4.36 -11.73
N ILE A 72 17.87 -3.99 -10.88
CA ILE A 72 17.32 -2.65 -10.71
C ILE A 72 18.05 -1.93 -9.57
N GLN A 73 18.41 -0.66 -9.79
CA GLN A 73 19.13 0.15 -8.81
C GLN A 73 18.16 0.88 -7.88
N THR A 74 18.19 0.55 -6.59
CA THR A 74 17.37 1.18 -5.53
C THR A 74 18.21 1.64 -4.34
N PRO A 75 19.22 2.51 -4.54
CA PRO A 75 20.19 2.84 -3.50
C PRO A 75 19.56 3.48 -2.25
N THR A 76 18.45 4.19 -2.39
CA THR A 76 17.75 4.80 -1.24
C THR A 76 17.05 3.74 -0.42
N LEU A 77 16.29 2.84 -1.06
CA LEU A 77 15.62 1.74 -0.37
C LEU A 77 16.63 0.82 0.30
N ASP A 78 17.72 0.48 -0.40
CA ASP A 78 18.79 -0.38 0.12
C ASP A 78 19.42 0.22 1.37
N ARG A 79 19.69 1.53 1.35
CA ARG A 79 20.23 2.26 2.51
C ARG A 79 19.25 2.27 3.68
N LEU A 80 17.98 2.63 3.45
CA LEU A 80 16.98 2.71 4.52
C LEU A 80 16.75 1.34 5.17
N ALA A 81 16.69 0.29 4.35
CA ALA A 81 16.59 -1.10 4.78
C ALA A 81 17.82 -1.54 5.60
N ALA A 82 19.04 -1.24 5.12
CA ALA A 82 20.29 -1.59 5.80
C ALA A 82 20.47 -0.84 7.13
N GLU A 83 20.03 0.41 7.22
CA GLU A 83 20.07 1.20 8.45
C GLU A 83 18.91 0.87 9.42
N GLY A 84 17.84 0.24 8.92
CA GLY A 84 16.64 -0.14 9.65
C GLY A 84 16.55 -1.64 9.96
N VAL A 85 15.36 -2.20 9.73
CA VAL A 85 15.06 -3.63 9.91
C VAL A 85 14.38 -4.15 8.65
N LYS A 86 15.01 -5.11 7.96
CA LYS A 86 14.43 -5.83 6.82
C LYS A 86 13.44 -6.88 7.31
N LEU A 87 12.29 -7.01 6.66
CA LEU A 87 11.27 -7.99 7.01
C LEU A 87 11.27 -9.13 5.97
N GLU A 88 11.94 -10.23 6.27
CA GLU A 88 12.09 -11.35 5.32
C GLU A 88 11.00 -12.41 5.47
N ASN A 89 10.20 -12.33 6.52
CA ASN A 89 9.07 -13.23 6.79
C ASN A 89 7.75 -12.42 6.82
N TYR A 90 7.58 -11.56 5.82
CA TYR A 90 6.51 -10.57 5.69
C TYR A 90 5.54 -10.88 4.56
N TYR A 91 4.24 -10.79 4.86
CA TYR A 91 3.18 -11.19 3.95
C TYR A 91 2.15 -10.10 3.71
N ILE A 92 1.69 -10.06 2.47
CA ILE A 92 0.67 -9.20 1.93
C ILE A 92 -0.37 -10.06 1.20
N GLN A 93 -1.40 -9.45 0.61
CA GLN A 93 -2.37 -10.14 -0.24
C GLN A 93 -1.95 -10.12 -1.71
N PRO A 94 -2.37 -11.09 -2.53
CA PRO A 94 -1.83 -11.25 -3.88
C PRO A 94 -2.26 -10.17 -4.88
N ILE A 95 -3.16 -9.25 -4.50
CA ILE A 95 -3.71 -8.19 -5.34
C ILE A 95 -4.07 -6.93 -4.53
N CYS A 96 -4.23 -5.81 -5.24
CA CYS A 96 -4.26 -4.47 -4.66
C CYS A 96 -5.37 -4.20 -3.62
N THR A 97 -6.66 -4.28 -4.00
CA THR A 97 -7.78 -3.94 -3.09
C THR A 97 -7.75 -4.77 -1.81
N PRO A 98 -7.54 -6.10 -1.88
CA PRO A 98 -7.25 -6.93 -0.71
C PRO A 98 -6.21 -6.34 0.23
N SER A 99 -4.96 -6.17 -0.21
CA SER A 99 -3.89 -5.68 0.67
C SER A 99 -4.22 -4.32 1.29
N ARG A 100 -4.74 -3.39 0.49
CA ARG A 100 -5.08 -2.04 0.95
C ARG A 100 -6.22 -2.10 1.97
N SER A 101 -7.21 -2.97 1.77
CA SER A 101 -8.33 -3.13 2.72
C SER A 101 -7.84 -3.67 4.06
N GLN A 102 -6.93 -4.63 4.02
CA GLN A 102 -6.35 -5.27 5.20
C GLN A 102 -5.39 -4.33 5.96
N LEU A 103 -4.63 -3.49 5.24
CA LEU A 103 -3.81 -2.43 5.83
C LEU A 103 -4.67 -1.40 6.58
N ILE A 104 -5.74 -0.93 5.93
CA ILE A 104 -6.58 0.16 6.46
C ILE A 104 -7.50 -0.31 7.59
N THR A 105 -7.84 -1.60 7.66
CA THR A 105 -8.77 -2.12 8.69
C THR A 105 -8.13 -3.05 9.72
N GLY A 106 -6.94 -3.60 9.44
CA GLY A 106 -6.35 -4.65 10.28
C GLY A 106 -7.11 -5.97 10.23
N ARG A 107 -7.96 -6.18 9.22
CA ARG A 107 -8.86 -7.34 9.10
C ARG A 107 -8.66 -8.08 7.79
N TYR A 108 -8.84 -9.40 7.82
CA TYR A 108 -8.85 -10.24 6.63
C TYR A 108 -10.07 -9.94 5.74
N GLN A 109 -9.95 -10.24 4.46
CA GLN A 109 -11.04 -10.06 3.50
C GLN A 109 -12.28 -10.89 3.80
N ILE A 110 -12.09 -12.05 4.44
CA ILE A 110 -13.20 -12.88 4.92
C ILE A 110 -14.09 -12.14 5.93
N HIS A 111 -13.61 -11.06 6.55
CA HIS A 111 -14.36 -10.23 7.49
C HIS A 111 -14.83 -8.89 6.89
N THR A 112 -14.52 -8.61 5.62
CA THR A 112 -14.94 -7.39 4.90
C THR A 112 -15.77 -7.66 3.64
N GLY A 113 -15.87 -8.92 3.22
CA GLY A 113 -16.60 -9.29 2.01
C GLY A 113 -15.79 -9.05 0.72
N LEU A 114 -14.49 -8.77 0.84
CA LEU A 114 -13.60 -8.45 -0.28
C LEU A 114 -12.69 -9.62 -0.68
N GLN A 115 -13.17 -10.86 -0.52
CA GLN A 115 -12.39 -12.08 -0.79
C GLN A 115 -12.08 -12.22 -2.28
N HIS A 116 -13.04 -11.84 -3.14
CA HIS A 116 -12.96 -12.07 -4.56
C HIS A 116 -12.49 -10.82 -5.32
N SER A 117 -11.39 -10.98 -6.08
CA SER A 117 -10.90 -9.98 -7.03
C SER A 117 -10.65 -8.60 -6.38
N ILE A 118 -10.69 -7.53 -7.18
CA ILE A 118 -10.57 -6.13 -6.78
C ILE A 118 -11.91 -5.40 -6.96
N ILE A 119 -12.02 -4.20 -6.39
CA ILE A 119 -13.17 -3.32 -6.67
C ILE A 119 -12.94 -2.63 -8.01
N ARG A 120 -13.78 -2.93 -9.00
CA ARG A 120 -13.75 -2.31 -10.33
C ARG A 120 -14.34 -0.90 -10.31
N PRO A 121 -13.91 0.01 -11.22
CA PRO A 121 -14.40 1.38 -11.28
C PRO A 121 -15.92 1.50 -11.38
N ARG A 122 -16.59 0.55 -12.05
CA ARG A 122 -18.05 0.58 -12.25
C ARG A 122 -18.85 -0.22 -11.21
N GLN A 123 -18.20 -0.86 -10.25
CA GLN A 123 -18.92 -1.62 -9.22
C GLN A 123 -19.42 -0.70 -8.10
N PRO A 124 -20.70 -0.81 -7.68
CA PRO A 124 -21.22 -0.11 -6.51
C PRO A 124 -20.75 -0.80 -5.22
N ASN A 125 -19.44 -0.86 -5.02
CA ASN A 125 -18.78 -1.50 -3.90
C ASN A 125 -17.70 -0.58 -3.32
N CYS A 126 -17.47 -0.70 -2.01
CA CYS A 126 -16.36 -0.06 -1.33
C CYS A 126 -16.03 -0.79 -0.04
N LEU A 127 -14.91 -0.43 0.59
CA LEU A 127 -14.59 -0.90 1.94
C LEU A 127 -15.82 -0.66 2.84
N PRO A 128 -16.36 -1.70 3.53
CA PRO A 128 -17.60 -1.55 4.26
C PRO A 128 -17.54 -0.38 5.26
N LEU A 129 -18.63 0.39 5.32
CA LEU A 129 -18.66 1.67 6.03
C LEU A 129 -18.61 1.50 7.56
N ASP A 130 -19.03 0.34 8.06
CA ASP A 130 -18.96 -0.07 9.47
C ASP A 130 -17.54 -0.42 9.93
N GLN A 131 -16.57 -0.56 9.01
CA GLN A 131 -15.17 -0.78 9.38
C GLN A 131 -14.50 0.51 9.84
N VAL A 132 -14.02 0.52 11.09
CA VAL A 132 -13.23 1.62 11.64
C VAL A 132 -11.81 1.57 11.07
N THR A 133 -11.44 2.62 10.36
CA THR A 133 -10.18 2.67 9.61
C THR A 133 -9.00 3.13 10.48
N LEU A 134 -7.78 2.72 10.08
CA LEU A 134 -6.52 3.13 10.70
C LEU A 134 -6.40 4.66 10.82
N PRO A 135 -6.58 5.46 9.75
CA PRO A 135 -6.50 6.91 9.86
C PRO A 135 -7.56 7.50 10.83
N GLN A 136 -8.78 6.95 10.92
CA GLN A 136 -9.74 7.39 11.95
C GLN A 136 -9.21 7.13 13.37
N LYS A 137 -8.58 5.99 13.62
CA LYS A 137 -7.94 5.72 14.93
C LYS A 137 -6.75 6.60 15.22
N LEU A 138 -6.00 7.01 14.20
CA LEU A 138 -4.90 7.95 14.36
C LEU A 138 -5.42 9.38 14.61
N GLN A 139 -6.51 9.80 13.96
CA GLN A 139 -7.20 11.06 14.27
C GLN A 139 -7.70 11.09 15.72
N GLU A 140 -8.33 10.02 16.21
CA GLU A 140 -8.72 9.89 17.62
C GLU A 140 -7.51 10.04 18.57
N ALA A 141 -6.32 9.62 18.13
CA ALA A 141 -5.05 9.78 18.87
C ALA A 141 -4.37 11.14 18.65
N GLY A 142 -5.01 12.08 17.95
CA GLY A 142 -4.52 13.44 17.74
C GLY A 142 -3.57 13.62 16.57
N TYR A 143 -3.52 12.68 15.62
CA TYR A 143 -2.70 12.82 14.40
C TYR A 143 -3.42 13.61 13.32
N SER A 144 -2.68 14.47 12.61
CA SER A 144 -3.10 14.93 11.28
C SER A 144 -2.84 13.84 10.24
N THR A 145 -3.85 13.51 9.44
CA THR A 145 -3.83 12.36 8.54
C THR A 145 -3.86 12.78 7.07
N HIS A 146 -2.88 12.33 6.31
CA HIS A 146 -2.73 12.70 4.91
C HIS A 146 -2.55 11.46 4.04
N MET A 147 -3.28 11.39 2.94
CA MET A 147 -3.09 10.36 1.93
C MET A 147 -2.62 10.99 0.61
N VAL A 148 -1.60 10.40 0.02
CA VAL A 148 -1.11 10.78 -1.31
C VAL A 148 -0.97 9.53 -2.18
N GLY A 149 -1.73 9.46 -3.27
CA GLY A 149 -1.68 8.39 -4.27
C GLY A 149 -2.92 7.50 -4.33
N LYS A 150 -2.75 6.23 -4.72
CA LYS A 150 -3.83 5.32 -5.10
C LYS A 150 -4.68 4.86 -3.90
N TRP A 151 -6.00 5.09 -3.97
CA TRP A 151 -6.98 4.62 -2.98
C TRP A 151 -7.40 3.17 -3.21
N HIS A 152 -8.17 2.90 -4.27
CA HIS A 152 -8.60 1.57 -4.69
C HIS A 152 -9.40 0.76 -3.64
N LEU A 153 -10.13 1.46 -2.77
CA LEU A 153 -11.06 0.88 -1.78
C LEU A 153 -12.52 1.29 -2.04
N GLY A 154 -12.83 1.63 -3.29
CA GLY A 154 -14.15 2.01 -3.77
C GLY A 154 -14.50 3.48 -3.56
N PHE A 155 -15.36 4.01 -4.43
CA PHE A 155 -15.67 5.44 -4.49
C PHE A 155 -17.08 5.73 -5.02
N TYR A 156 -17.94 4.72 -5.16
CA TYR A 156 -19.27 4.89 -5.76
C TYR A 156 -20.19 5.84 -4.97
N LYS A 157 -19.93 5.97 -3.66
CA LYS A 157 -20.56 6.87 -2.69
C LYS A 157 -19.50 7.82 -2.10
N LYS A 158 -19.92 9.00 -1.63
CA LYS A 158 -19.02 9.96 -0.98
C LYS A 158 -18.40 9.39 0.30
N GLU A 159 -19.15 8.59 1.05
CA GLU A 159 -18.70 7.95 2.29
C GLU A 159 -17.54 6.97 2.05
N CYS A 160 -17.36 6.49 0.82
CA CYS A 160 -16.25 5.62 0.45
C CYS A 160 -14.94 6.39 0.16
N LEU A 161 -14.99 7.72 0.02
CA LEU A 161 -13.81 8.53 -0.33
C LEU A 161 -12.80 8.59 0.83
N PRO A 162 -11.49 8.72 0.56
CA PRO A 162 -10.46 8.83 1.60
C PRO A 162 -10.75 9.91 2.66
N THR A 163 -11.27 11.06 2.21
CA THR A 163 -11.67 12.21 3.04
C THR A 163 -12.81 11.91 4.02
N ARG A 164 -13.61 10.88 3.74
CA ARG A 164 -14.69 10.38 4.61
C ARG A 164 -14.29 9.10 5.36
N ARG A 165 -13.06 8.65 5.17
CA ARG A 165 -12.48 7.44 5.76
C ARG A 165 -11.25 7.79 6.60
N GLY A 166 -11.24 8.97 7.22
CA GLY A 166 -10.27 9.38 8.24
C GLY A 166 -9.06 10.16 7.76
N PHE A 167 -8.92 10.46 6.46
CA PHE A 167 -7.84 11.33 5.97
C PHE A 167 -8.28 12.80 5.92
N ASP A 168 -7.59 13.68 6.64
CA ASP A 168 -7.85 15.13 6.60
C ASP A 168 -7.61 15.71 5.20
N THR A 169 -6.58 15.21 4.50
CA THR A 169 -6.28 15.62 3.12
C THR A 169 -6.00 14.43 2.22
N PHE A 170 -6.39 14.55 0.95
CA PHE A 170 -6.13 13.57 -0.09
C PHE A 170 -5.63 14.24 -1.38
N LEU A 171 -4.59 13.67 -1.99
CA LEU A 171 -4.27 13.89 -3.40
C LEU A 171 -3.98 12.55 -4.06
N GLY A 172 -4.78 12.12 -5.03
CA GLY A 172 -4.50 10.86 -5.71
C GLY A 172 -5.64 10.33 -6.56
N SER A 173 -5.49 9.08 -7.01
CA SER A 173 -6.47 8.37 -7.82
C SER A 173 -7.38 7.48 -6.96
N LEU A 174 -8.63 7.33 -7.38
CA LEU A 174 -9.64 6.51 -6.71
C LEU A 174 -9.67 5.07 -7.24
N THR A 175 -9.38 4.89 -8.54
CA THR A 175 -9.38 3.61 -9.24
C THR A 175 -8.09 2.79 -9.01
N GLY A 176 -7.99 1.65 -9.68
CA GLY A 176 -6.88 0.70 -9.53
C GLY A 176 -5.59 1.07 -10.26
N ASN A 177 -5.64 1.95 -11.26
CA ASN A 177 -4.49 2.39 -12.05
C ASN A 177 -4.88 3.60 -12.90
N VAL A 178 -3.92 4.43 -13.31
CA VAL A 178 -4.16 5.57 -14.21
C VAL A 178 -2.99 5.73 -15.18
N ASP A 179 -3.10 6.55 -16.22
CA ASP A 179 -1.92 7.03 -16.94
C ASP A 179 -1.03 7.85 -16.00
N TYR A 180 0.29 7.68 -16.05
CA TYR A 180 1.22 8.34 -15.13
C TYR A 180 1.34 9.85 -15.34
N TYR A 181 0.88 10.39 -16.48
CA TYR A 181 0.95 11.80 -16.83
C TYR A 181 -0.43 12.43 -17.04
N THR A 182 -1.32 11.75 -17.76
CA THR A 182 -2.66 12.27 -18.05
C THR A 182 -3.68 11.92 -16.98
N TYR A 183 -3.39 10.93 -16.13
CA TYR A 183 -4.29 10.40 -15.10
C TYR A 183 -5.59 9.81 -15.64
N ASP A 184 -5.64 9.46 -16.93
CA ASP A 184 -6.79 8.76 -17.50
C ASP A 184 -6.81 7.30 -17.08
N ASN A 185 -7.99 6.77 -16.78
CA ASN A 185 -8.24 5.35 -16.55
C ASN A 185 -9.36 4.89 -17.50
N CYS A 186 -9.16 3.72 -18.11
CA CYS A 186 -10.19 3.05 -18.92
C CYS A 186 -10.58 1.70 -18.30
N ASP A 187 -11.88 1.49 -18.09
CA ASP A 187 -12.47 0.22 -17.63
C ASP A 187 -13.15 -0.50 -18.81
N GLY A 188 -12.36 -0.79 -19.84
CA GLY A 188 -12.81 -1.40 -21.09
C GLY A 188 -12.92 -0.42 -22.27
N PRO A 189 -13.21 -0.93 -23.49
CA PRO A 189 -13.29 -0.09 -24.68
C PRO A 189 -14.38 0.99 -24.56
N GLY A 190 -14.01 2.25 -24.77
CA GLY A 190 -14.94 3.38 -24.77
C GLY A 190 -15.39 3.87 -23.40
N VAL A 191 -14.96 3.25 -22.31
CA VAL A 191 -15.28 3.67 -20.93
C VAL A 191 -14.02 4.21 -20.27
N CYS A 192 -13.69 5.46 -20.56
CA CYS A 192 -12.50 6.13 -20.06
C CYS A 192 -12.87 7.43 -19.34
N GLY A 193 -12.10 7.79 -18.32
CA GLY A 193 -12.27 9.03 -17.60
C GLY A 193 -11.02 9.41 -16.83
N TYR A 194 -10.91 10.69 -16.52
CA TYR A 194 -9.84 11.23 -15.68
C TYR A 194 -10.01 10.80 -14.23
N ASP A 195 -8.92 10.44 -13.55
CA ASP A 195 -8.94 10.01 -12.15
C ASP A 195 -7.73 10.56 -11.37
N LEU A 196 -7.81 11.84 -11.05
CA LEU A 196 -6.98 12.45 -10.03
C LEU A 196 -7.79 13.49 -9.26
N HIS A 197 -7.71 13.42 -7.94
CA HIS A 197 -8.51 14.24 -7.05
C HIS A 197 -7.65 14.95 -6.01
N GLU A 198 -8.02 16.17 -5.67
CA GLU A 198 -7.54 16.91 -4.51
C GLU A 198 -8.72 17.17 -3.56
N GLY A 199 -8.66 16.55 -2.38
CA GLY A 199 -9.84 16.37 -1.54
C GLY A 199 -10.92 15.60 -2.31
N GLU A 200 -12.10 16.20 -2.45
CA GLU A 200 -13.23 15.60 -3.19
C GLU A 200 -13.41 16.20 -4.60
N LYS A 201 -12.50 17.08 -5.04
CA LYS A 201 -12.57 17.76 -6.35
C LYS A 201 -11.61 17.10 -7.34
N VAL A 202 -11.98 17.11 -8.61
CA VAL A 202 -11.13 16.64 -9.70
C VAL A 202 -9.98 17.65 -9.92
N ALA A 203 -8.75 17.15 -10.02
CA ALA A 203 -7.51 17.93 -10.03
C ALA A 203 -6.92 18.10 -11.45
N TRP A 204 -7.74 18.61 -12.38
CA TRP A 204 -7.40 18.76 -13.81
C TRP A 204 -6.07 19.49 -14.09
N ASP A 205 -5.64 20.39 -13.21
CA ASP A 205 -4.45 21.24 -13.34
C ASP A 205 -3.13 20.49 -13.09
N GLN A 206 -3.19 19.21 -12.72
CA GLN A 206 -1.99 18.39 -12.49
C GLN A 206 -1.53 17.61 -13.73
N SER A 207 -2.33 17.55 -14.80
CA SER A 207 -2.02 16.85 -16.04
C SER A 207 -0.64 17.20 -16.61
N GLY A 208 0.07 16.21 -17.12
CA GLY A 208 1.43 16.34 -17.66
C GLY A 208 2.55 16.21 -16.62
N LYS A 209 2.23 16.17 -15.32
CA LYS A 209 3.20 15.87 -14.27
C LYS A 209 3.29 14.36 -14.07
N TYR A 210 4.49 13.81 -13.87
CA TYR A 210 4.65 12.38 -13.58
C TYR A 210 4.17 12.06 -12.16
N SER A 211 3.18 11.16 -12.01
CA SER A 211 2.46 10.90 -10.75
C SER A 211 3.39 10.62 -9.56
N THR A 212 4.44 9.81 -9.75
CA THR A 212 5.42 9.47 -8.70
C THR A 212 6.10 10.70 -8.10
N PHE A 213 6.52 11.65 -8.93
CA PHE A 213 7.17 12.88 -8.45
C PHE A 213 6.16 13.91 -7.96
N LEU A 214 4.96 13.97 -8.55
CA LEU A 214 3.86 14.78 -8.02
C LEU A 214 3.53 14.38 -6.57
N TYR A 215 3.45 13.07 -6.29
CA TYR A 215 3.15 12.57 -4.96
C TYR A 215 4.26 12.90 -3.95
N ALA A 216 5.53 12.70 -4.29
CA ALA A 216 6.64 13.11 -3.42
C ALA A 216 6.68 14.63 -3.17
N GLN A 217 6.34 15.44 -4.17
CA GLN A 217 6.23 16.89 -4.03
C GLN A 217 5.08 17.27 -3.08
N ARG A 218 3.93 16.60 -3.18
CA ARG A 218 2.80 16.82 -2.27
C ARG A 218 3.16 16.50 -0.82
N VAL A 219 3.84 15.37 -0.58
CA VAL A 219 4.34 15.02 0.76
C VAL A 219 5.29 16.11 1.30
N SER A 220 6.20 16.59 0.46
CA SER A 220 7.13 17.67 0.85
C SER A 220 6.41 18.97 1.20
N LYS A 221 5.30 19.30 0.52
CA LYS A 221 4.47 20.47 0.83
C LYS A 221 3.75 20.31 2.18
N ILE A 222 3.17 19.13 2.44
CA ILE A 222 2.53 18.81 3.73
C ILE A 222 3.51 19.00 4.88
N LEU A 223 4.71 18.41 4.76
CA LEU A 223 5.76 18.53 5.79
C LEU A 223 6.25 19.97 5.99
N ALA A 224 6.26 20.79 4.93
CA ALA A 224 6.66 22.19 5.02
C ALA A 224 5.61 23.07 5.73
N SER A 225 4.32 22.74 5.59
CA SER A 225 3.21 23.52 6.18
C SER A 225 2.79 23.04 7.57
N HIS A 226 3.04 21.78 7.90
CA HIS A 226 2.68 21.17 9.18
C HIS A 226 3.78 21.43 10.22
N SER A 227 3.41 21.47 11.50
CA SER A 227 4.36 21.63 12.61
C SER A 227 4.98 20.29 13.01
N PRO A 228 6.32 20.14 13.07
CA PRO A 228 6.97 18.92 13.57
C PRO A 228 6.76 18.70 15.09
N LYS A 229 6.05 19.61 15.77
CA LYS A 229 5.65 19.41 17.17
C LYS A 229 4.42 18.52 17.32
N GLU A 230 3.58 18.45 16.29
CA GLU A 230 2.33 17.69 16.27
C GLU A 230 2.54 16.37 15.50
N PRO A 231 1.93 15.25 15.92
CA PRO A 231 2.09 13.97 15.23
C PRO A 231 1.36 13.98 13.88
N ILE A 232 1.98 13.37 12.88
CA ILE A 232 1.45 13.30 11.52
C ILE A 232 1.47 11.86 11.02
N PHE A 233 0.43 11.47 10.31
CA PHE A 233 0.36 10.23 9.55
C PHE A 233 0.30 10.56 8.07
N ILE A 234 1.27 10.09 7.30
CA ILE A 234 1.28 10.22 5.84
C ILE A 234 1.27 8.82 5.22
N TYR A 235 0.17 8.48 4.55
CA TYR A 235 0.06 7.30 3.71
C TYR A 235 0.40 7.64 2.26
N VAL A 236 1.61 7.25 1.84
CA VAL A 236 2.12 7.45 0.48
C VAL A 236 1.89 6.17 -0.31
N ALA A 237 0.76 6.12 -1.01
CA ALA A 237 0.33 4.98 -1.79
C ALA A 237 0.74 5.18 -3.26
N PHE A 238 2.02 4.96 -3.57
CA PHE A 238 2.49 5.13 -4.94
C PHE A 238 1.69 4.25 -5.91
N GLN A 239 1.36 4.81 -7.08
CA GLN A 239 0.97 4.02 -8.24
C GLN A 239 2.18 3.25 -8.80
N ALA A 240 3.39 3.80 -8.62
CA ALA A 240 4.62 3.13 -9.00
C ALA A 240 4.72 1.79 -8.25
N VAL A 241 4.93 0.67 -8.95
CA VAL A 241 5.38 0.51 -10.35
C VAL A 241 4.39 -0.27 -11.22
N HIS A 242 3.09 -0.12 -10.91
CA HIS A 242 1.99 -0.74 -11.64
C HIS A 242 1.92 -0.24 -13.09
N THR A 243 1.30 -1.03 -13.97
CA THR A 243 0.98 -0.62 -15.33
C THR A 243 0.08 0.62 -15.40
N PRO A 244 0.13 1.40 -16.49
CA PRO A 244 0.96 1.24 -17.70
C PRO A 244 2.45 1.50 -17.47
N LEU A 245 3.33 0.89 -18.28
CA LEU A 245 4.79 1.02 -18.11
C LEU A 245 5.31 2.34 -18.68
N GLN A 246 5.24 3.38 -17.86
CA GLN A 246 5.57 4.77 -18.22
C GLN A 246 6.54 5.36 -17.20
N SER A 247 7.62 5.95 -17.71
CA SER A 247 8.63 6.67 -16.92
C SER A 247 9.19 7.83 -17.75
N PRO A 248 9.77 8.85 -17.11
CA PRO A 248 10.55 9.86 -17.82
C PRO A 248 11.70 9.20 -18.59
N LYS A 249 11.99 9.71 -19.80
CA LYS A 249 12.85 9.05 -20.79
C LYS A 249 14.29 8.88 -20.29
N GLU A 250 14.77 9.84 -19.51
CA GLU A 250 16.11 9.90 -18.94
C GLU A 250 16.41 8.74 -17.98
N TYR A 251 15.39 8.16 -17.34
CA TYR A 251 15.57 7.00 -16.45
C TYR A 251 15.70 5.69 -17.22
N ILE A 252 15.10 5.59 -18.41
CA ILE A 252 15.17 4.39 -19.26
C ILE A 252 16.60 4.16 -19.76
N TYR A 253 17.33 5.23 -20.07
CA TYR A 253 18.69 5.14 -20.61
C TYR A 253 19.68 4.47 -19.66
N ARG A 254 19.44 4.54 -18.35
CA ARG A 254 20.24 3.86 -17.30
C ARG A 254 20.24 2.34 -17.49
N TYR A 255 19.14 1.80 -18.04
CA TYR A 255 18.91 0.37 -18.23
C TYR A 255 18.99 -0.07 -19.70
N ARG A 256 19.67 0.70 -20.56
CA ARG A 256 19.74 0.45 -22.01
C ARG A 256 20.27 -0.94 -22.39
N SER A 257 21.06 -1.59 -21.53
CA SER A 257 21.57 -2.95 -21.71
C SER A 257 20.55 -4.06 -21.42
N MET A 258 19.43 -3.76 -20.75
CA MET A 258 18.39 -4.76 -20.44
C MET A 258 17.59 -5.11 -21.69
N GLY A 259 17.79 -6.31 -22.25
CA GLY A 259 17.09 -6.75 -23.46
C GLY A 259 15.57 -6.75 -23.34
N ASN A 260 15.02 -7.08 -22.16
CA ASN A 260 13.58 -7.06 -21.92
C ASN A 260 13.05 -5.62 -21.80
N VAL A 261 12.31 -5.18 -22.83
CA VAL A 261 11.77 -3.82 -22.91
C VAL A 261 10.79 -3.50 -21.79
N ALA A 262 9.94 -4.47 -21.39
CA ALA A 262 8.99 -4.27 -20.29
C ALA A 262 9.76 -4.10 -18.96
N ARG A 263 10.69 -5.00 -18.65
CA ARG A 263 11.55 -4.89 -17.46
C ARG A 263 12.41 -3.63 -17.47
N ARG A 264 12.90 -3.19 -18.63
CA ARG A 264 13.65 -1.93 -18.77
C ARG A 264 12.83 -0.70 -18.39
N LYS A 265 11.59 -0.60 -18.88
CA LYS A 265 10.66 0.48 -18.51
C LYS A 265 10.28 0.40 -17.03
N TYR A 266 9.98 -0.81 -16.55
CA TYR A 266 9.69 -1.08 -15.15
C TYR A 266 10.85 -0.67 -14.23
N ALA A 267 12.10 -1.03 -14.55
CA ALA A 267 13.29 -0.64 -13.81
C ALA A 267 13.46 0.88 -13.71
N ALA A 268 13.16 1.60 -14.80
CA ALA A 268 13.13 3.07 -14.79
C ALA A 268 12.06 3.61 -13.83
N MET A 269 10.87 3.02 -13.78
CA MET A 269 9.80 3.39 -12.85
C MET A 269 10.18 3.14 -11.39
N VAL A 270 10.79 1.98 -11.09
CA VAL A 270 11.31 1.66 -9.76
C VAL A 270 12.37 2.68 -9.34
N THR A 271 13.25 3.08 -10.27
CA THR A 271 14.30 4.08 -9.99
C THR A 271 13.70 5.46 -9.71
N CYS A 272 12.66 5.87 -10.44
CA CYS A 272 11.92 7.09 -10.11
C CYS A 272 11.28 7.02 -8.73
N MET A 273 10.74 5.87 -8.34
CA MET A 273 10.15 5.66 -7.02
C MET A 273 11.21 5.69 -5.91
N ASP A 274 12.39 5.08 -6.11
CA ASP A 274 13.52 5.20 -5.18
C ASP A 274 13.93 6.66 -4.98
N GLU A 275 14.00 7.44 -6.07
CA GLU A 275 14.30 8.87 -6.00
C GLU A 275 13.17 9.68 -5.31
N ALA A 276 11.92 9.32 -5.52
CA ALA A 276 10.79 9.93 -4.81
C ALA A 276 10.87 9.66 -3.30
N VAL A 277 11.25 8.44 -2.88
CA VAL A 277 11.50 8.09 -1.48
C VAL A 277 12.71 8.88 -0.93
N LYS A 278 13.76 9.09 -1.72
CA LYS A 278 14.89 9.96 -1.36
C LYS A 278 14.42 11.38 -1.07
N ASN A 279 13.53 11.92 -1.90
CA ASN A 279 13.02 13.28 -1.74
C ASN A 279 12.13 13.40 -0.49
N ILE A 280 11.28 12.40 -0.22
CA ILE A 280 10.46 12.36 1.01
C ILE A 280 11.34 12.28 2.26
N THR A 281 12.33 11.38 2.28
CA THR A 281 13.23 11.24 3.43
C THR A 281 14.11 12.47 3.64
N TRP A 282 14.52 13.14 2.57
CA TRP A 282 15.19 14.44 2.66
C TRP A 282 14.26 15.52 3.22
N ALA A 283 13.00 15.59 2.78
CA ALA A 283 12.03 16.55 3.33
C ALA A 283 11.77 16.32 4.83
N LEU A 284 11.67 15.05 5.28
CA LEU A 284 11.56 14.72 6.70
C LEU A 284 12.75 15.26 7.50
N LYS A 285 13.98 15.16 6.97
CA LYS A 285 15.18 15.72 7.61
C LYS A 285 15.16 17.24 7.62
N LYS A 286 14.89 17.84 6.45
CA LYS A 286 14.88 19.29 6.26
C LYS A 286 13.89 19.99 7.19
N TYR A 287 12.70 19.43 7.37
CA TYR A 287 11.64 20.03 8.18
C TYR A 287 11.57 19.49 9.62
N GLY A 288 12.57 18.71 10.06
CA GLY A 288 12.70 18.32 11.47
C GLY A 288 11.80 17.17 11.96
N TYR A 289 11.27 16.35 11.05
CA TYR A 289 10.43 15.18 11.38
C TYR A 289 11.23 13.90 11.58
N TYR A 290 12.38 13.78 10.93
CA TYR A 290 13.08 12.50 10.73
C TYR A 290 13.42 11.76 12.03
N ASP A 291 13.91 12.48 13.04
CA ASP A 291 14.42 11.88 14.29
C ASP A 291 13.32 11.20 15.14
N ASN A 292 12.06 11.61 14.96
CA ASN A 292 10.90 11.03 15.62
C ASN A 292 9.93 10.35 14.64
N SER A 293 10.42 9.92 13.47
CA SER A 293 9.60 9.24 12.46
C SER A 293 9.78 7.72 12.47
N VAL A 294 8.67 7.01 12.29
CA VAL A 294 8.64 5.59 11.89
C VAL A 294 8.27 5.54 10.41
N ILE A 295 9.22 5.12 9.57
CA ILE A 295 9.03 4.96 8.13
C ILE A 295 8.86 3.47 7.84
N VAL A 296 7.69 3.09 7.36
CA VAL A 296 7.39 1.74 6.90
C VAL A 296 7.37 1.76 5.38
N PHE A 297 8.10 0.81 4.77
CA PHE A 297 8.04 0.56 3.33
C PHE A 297 7.48 -0.84 3.09
N SER A 298 6.52 -0.96 2.19
CA SER A 298 5.87 -2.21 1.81
C SER A 298 5.50 -2.18 0.33
N THR A 299 5.48 -3.35 -0.32
CA THR A 299 4.67 -3.53 -1.54
C THR A 299 3.23 -3.89 -1.16
N ASP A 300 2.25 -3.68 -2.04
CA ASP A 300 0.88 -4.17 -1.84
C ASP A 300 0.69 -5.61 -2.31
N ASN A 301 1.43 -6.06 -3.32
CA ASN A 301 1.43 -7.44 -3.77
C ASN A 301 2.74 -7.85 -4.44
N GLY A 302 2.88 -9.14 -4.76
CA GLY A 302 3.96 -9.63 -5.60
C GLY A 302 3.98 -8.96 -6.99
N GLY A 303 5.12 -8.98 -7.66
CA GLY A 303 5.32 -8.34 -8.95
C GLY A 303 4.57 -9.02 -10.08
N GLN A 304 4.08 -8.24 -11.05
CA GLN A 304 3.50 -8.77 -12.28
C GLN A 304 4.59 -9.00 -13.34
N THR A 305 4.93 -10.27 -13.56
CA THR A 305 6.02 -10.68 -14.45
C THR A 305 5.81 -10.32 -15.92
N PHE A 306 4.55 -10.31 -16.39
CA PHE A 306 4.22 -9.84 -17.74
C PHE A 306 4.37 -8.32 -17.92
N SER A 307 4.57 -7.59 -16.82
CA SER A 307 4.74 -6.14 -16.82
C SER A 307 6.12 -5.74 -16.27
N GLY A 308 7.09 -6.64 -16.29
CA GLY A 308 8.48 -6.35 -15.99
C GLY A 308 8.92 -6.60 -14.55
N GLY A 309 7.98 -6.79 -13.61
CA GLY A 309 8.31 -7.16 -12.23
C GLY A 309 8.89 -8.57 -12.12
N SER A 310 9.63 -8.86 -11.06
CA SER A 310 10.19 -10.18 -10.79
C SER A 310 10.07 -10.55 -9.33
N ASN A 311 9.68 -11.81 -9.09
CA ASN A 311 9.61 -12.38 -7.74
C ASN A 311 10.69 -13.43 -7.50
N TRP A 312 11.64 -13.57 -8.42
CA TRP A 312 12.66 -14.60 -8.33
C TRP A 312 13.44 -14.54 -7.00
N PRO A 313 13.77 -15.68 -6.38
CA PRO A 313 13.47 -17.06 -6.77
C PRO A 313 12.14 -17.61 -6.21
N LEU A 314 11.20 -16.77 -5.78
CA LEU A 314 9.89 -17.22 -5.32
C LEU A 314 9.02 -17.72 -6.48
N ARG A 315 8.13 -18.68 -6.18
CA ARG A 315 7.19 -19.26 -7.14
C ARG A 315 6.02 -18.30 -7.40
N GLY A 316 5.54 -18.24 -8.64
CA GLY A 316 4.35 -17.46 -8.98
C GLY A 316 4.56 -15.95 -8.99
N ARG A 317 3.46 -15.20 -8.88
CA ARG A 317 3.41 -13.76 -9.15
C ARG A 317 2.15 -13.08 -8.61
N LYS A 318 1.96 -11.80 -8.90
CA LYS A 318 0.68 -11.08 -8.68
C LYS A 318 -0.52 -11.95 -9.06
N GLY A 319 -1.52 -11.97 -8.17
CA GLY A 319 -2.77 -12.72 -8.35
C GLY A 319 -2.71 -14.20 -7.98
N THR A 320 -1.57 -14.68 -7.48
CA THR A 320 -1.40 -16.10 -7.12
C THR A 320 -1.13 -16.26 -5.62
N TYR A 321 -1.50 -17.40 -5.04
CA TYR A 321 -1.32 -17.67 -3.61
C TYR A 321 0.06 -18.30 -3.30
N TRP A 322 0.89 -18.48 -4.33
CA TRP A 322 2.32 -18.82 -4.22
C TRP A 322 3.10 -17.69 -3.52
N GLU A 323 4.27 -18.01 -2.96
CA GLU A 323 5.10 -17.04 -2.23
C GLU A 323 5.40 -15.79 -3.05
N GLY A 324 5.61 -15.90 -4.36
CA GLY A 324 5.86 -14.78 -5.25
C GLY A 324 4.65 -13.86 -5.48
N GLY A 325 3.46 -14.25 -5.03
CA GLY A 325 2.27 -13.39 -4.98
C GLY A 325 2.03 -12.77 -3.60
N VAL A 326 2.33 -13.51 -2.52
CA VAL A 326 1.93 -13.15 -1.14
C VAL A 326 3.08 -12.76 -0.20
N ARG A 327 4.33 -13.08 -0.51
CA ARG A 327 5.50 -12.68 0.29
C ARG A 327 6.05 -11.37 -0.26
N GLY A 328 5.90 -10.31 0.51
CA GLY A 328 6.19 -8.95 0.08
C GLY A 328 7.60 -8.50 0.43
N ILE A 329 8.12 -7.54 -0.33
CA ILE A 329 9.23 -6.71 0.16
C ILE A 329 8.73 -5.80 1.26
N GLY A 330 9.55 -5.62 2.30
CA GLY A 330 9.20 -4.70 3.38
C GLY A 330 10.38 -4.41 4.31
N PHE A 331 10.44 -3.18 4.81
CA PHE A 331 11.37 -2.80 5.86
C PHE A 331 10.79 -1.68 6.72
N VAL A 332 11.34 -1.56 7.93
CA VAL A 332 11.06 -0.42 8.82
C VAL A 332 12.34 0.33 9.08
N HIS A 333 12.32 1.63 8.82
CA HIS A 333 13.40 2.54 9.12
C HIS A 333 12.94 3.57 10.15
N SER A 334 13.63 3.64 11.28
CA SER A 334 13.34 4.64 12.30
C SER A 334 14.53 4.83 13.24
N PRO A 335 14.86 6.07 13.61
CA PRO A 335 15.76 6.34 14.71
C PRO A 335 15.30 5.73 16.05
N LEU A 336 14.00 5.44 16.20
CA LEU A 336 13.37 4.92 17.43
C LEU A 336 13.47 3.38 17.60
N ILE A 337 13.97 2.67 16.59
CA ILE A 337 14.21 1.23 16.68
C ILE A 337 15.36 0.96 17.67
N LYS A 338 15.14 0.06 18.64
CA LYS A 338 16.17 -0.29 19.64
C LYS A 338 17.30 -1.12 19.04
N ARG A 339 16.99 -2.09 18.17
CA ARG A 339 17.94 -2.99 17.50
C ARG A 339 17.87 -2.83 15.98
N LYS A 340 18.68 -1.91 15.48
CA LYS A 340 18.80 -1.53 14.05
C LYS A 340 19.78 -2.45 13.30
N ARG A 341 19.85 -2.26 11.98
CA ARG A 341 20.81 -2.90 11.07
C ARG A 341 20.74 -4.42 11.09
N ARG A 342 19.52 -4.95 10.98
CA ARG A 342 19.29 -6.40 11.03
C ARG A 342 18.23 -6.86 10.05
N THR A 343 18.26 -8.15 9.80
CA THR A 343 17.19 -8.88 9.15
C THR A 343 16.25 -9.46 10.22
N SER A 344 14.94 -9.36 10.00
CA SER A 344 13.93 -9.95 10.87
C SER A 344 13.23 -11.10 10.17
N TRP A 345 13.19 -12.24 10.85
CA TRP A 345 12.46 -13.45 10.45
C TRP A 345 11.16 -13.65 11.25
N ALA A 346 10.83 -12.68 12.12
CA ALA A 346 9.55 -12.64 12.81
C ALA A 346 8.40 -12.63 11.77
N LEU A 347 7.39 -13.48 11.98
CA LEU A 347 6.25 -13.57 11.07
C LEU A 347 5.40 -12.29 11.15
N VAL A 348 5.27 -11.56 10.05
CA VAL A 348 4.51 -10.32 9.98
C VAL A 348 3.56 -10.37 8.78
N HIS A 349 2.37 -9.81 8.94
CA HIS A 349 1.36 -9.69 7.90
C HIS A 349 0.88 -8.23 7.79
N ILE A 350 0.39 -7.80 6.63
CA ILE A 350 -0.05 -6.41 6.41
C ILE A 350 -1.15 -5.94 7.37
N THR A 351 -1.97 -6.85 7.90
CA THR A 351 -2.97 -6.54 8.94
C THR A 351 -2.33 -6.10 10.27
N ASP A 352 -1.09 -6.50 10.55
CA ASP A 352 -0.39 -6.16 11.79
C ASP A 352 -0.08 -4.67 11.89
N TRP A 353 -0.01 -3.97 10.75
CA TRP A 353 0.26 -2.53 10.74
C TRP A 353 -0.83 -1.74 11.46
N TYR A 354 -2.10 -2.14 11.37
CA TYR A 354 -3.17 -1.42 12.05
C TYR A 354 -2.95 -1.34 13.58
N PRO A 355 -2.92 -2.46 14.34
CA PRO A 355 -2.72 -2.38 15.78
C PRO A 355 -1.32 -1.90 16.16
N THR A 356 -0.30 -2.17 15.33
CA THR A 356 1.08 -1.69 15.57
C THR A 356 1.16 -0.16 15.54
N LEU A 357 0.59 0.46 14.50
CA LEU A 357 0.65 1.91 14.31
C LEU A 357 -0.26 2.65 15.29
N VAL A 358 -1.45 2.12 15.58
CA VAL A 358 -2.32 2.66 16.64
C VAL A 358 -1.64 2.58 18.01
N SER A 359 -0.96 1.46 18.31
CA SER A 359 -0.21 1.34 19.57
C SER A 359 0.95 2.32 19.67
N LEU A 360 1.70 2.55 18.58
CA LEU A 360 2.76 3.57 18.51
C LEU A 360 2.22 4.98 18.74
N ALA A 361 1.03 5.25 18.18
CA ALA A 361 0.29 6.49 18.39
C ALA A 361 -0.32 6.63 19.79
N ARG A 362 -0.20 5.61 20.65
CA ARG A 362 -0.88 5.53 21.96
C ARG A 362 -2.41 5.61 21.85
N GLY A 363 -2.96 5.20 20.70
CA GLY A 363 -4.39 5.12 20.46
C GLY A 363 -5.04 3.92 21.15
N ASN A 364 -6.37 3.96 21.27
CA ASN A 364 -7.15 2.92 21.93
C ASN A 364 -7.71 1.89 20.93
N LEU A 365 -7.41 0.61 21.15
CA LEU A 365 -7.90 -0.51 20.35
C LEU A 365 -9.13 -1.21 20.93
N SER A 366 -9.56 -0.86 22.15
CA SER A 366 -10.64 -1.56 22.88
C SER A 366 -11.98 -1.54 22.15
N ASN A 367 -12.21 -0.52 21.32
CA ASN A 367 -13.47 -0.34 20.58
C ASN A 367 -13.43 -0.94 19.16
N VAL A 368 -12.39 -1.72 18.81
CA VAL A 368 -12.26 -2.39 17.51
C VAL A 368 -12.09 -3.90 17.72
N PRO A 369 -13.13 -4.62 18.18
CA PRO A 369 -13.03 -6.04 18.42
C PRO A 369 -12.83 -6.84 17.12
N GLY A 370 -12.15 -7.98 17.22
CA GLY A 370 -11.95 -8.89 16.09
C GLY A 370 -11.00 -8.33 15.02
N LEU A 371 -9.92 -7.67 15.43
CA LEU A 371 -8.78 -7.45 14.53
C LEU A 371 -8.08 -8.78 14.25
N ASP A 372 -7.63 -8.96 13.02
CA ASP A 372 -6.82 -10.12 12.60
C ASP A 372 -5.32 -9.83 12.68
N GLY A 373 -4.95 -8.58 12.92
CA GLY A 373 -3.58 -8.10 13.12
C GLY A 373 -3.13 -8.14 14.59
N TYR A 374 -1.82 -8.14 14.79
CA TYR A 374 -1.16 -8.04 16.08
C TYR A 374 -0.23 -6.84 16.15
N ASN A 375 0.01 -6.31 17.35
CA ASN A 375 1.08 -5.32 17.54
C ASN A 375 2.45 -6.02 17.45
N VAL A 376 3.15 -5.82 16.33
CA VAL A 376 4.46 -6.43 16.05
C VAL A 376 5.63 -5.47 16.31
N TRP A 377 5.39 -4.29 16.89
CA TRP A 377 6.47 -3.34 17.20
C TRP A 377 7.58 -3.94 18.09
N PRO A 378 7.30 -4.73 19.14
CA PRO A 378 8.36 -5.37 19.91
C PRO A 378 9.21 -6.33 19.07
N ALA A 379 8.60 -7.08 18.17
CA ALA A 379 9.31 -7.98 17.27
C ALA A 379 10.20 -7.21 16.28
N ILE A 380 9.73 -6.07 15.78
CA ILE A 380 10.49 -5.20 14.85
C ILE A 380 11.59 -4.42 15.58
N SER A 381 11.25 -3.71 16.66
CA SER A 381 12.16 -2.78 17.35
C SER A 381 13.19 -3.50 18.22
N GLU A 382 12.79 -4.57 18.92
CA GLU A 382 13.63 -5.26 19.91
C GLU A 382 14.14 -6.62 19.43
N GLY A 383 13.61 -7.14 18.33
CA GLY A 383 13.92 -8.51 17.87
C GLY A 383 13.34 -9.59 18.77
N LYS A 384 12.21 -9.30 19.44
CA LYS A 384 11.41 -10.32 20.13
C LYS A 384 10.71 -11.25 19.13
N GLU A 385 10.20 -12.37 19.63
CA GLU A 385 9.36 -13.25 18.83
C GLU A 385 8.09 -12.53 18.38
N SER A 386 7.58 -12.92 17.20
CA SER A 386 6.31 -12.38 16.72
C SER A 386 5.17 -12.95 17.56
N PRO A 387 4.17 -12.13 17.96
CA PRO A 387 2.92 -12.65 18.50
C PRO A 387 2.12 -13.46 17.45
N ARG A 388 2.43 -13.29 16.16
CA ARG A 388 1.75 -13.98 15.06
C ARG A 388 2.38 -15.35 14.82
N THR A 389 1.55 -16.38 14.84
CA THR A 389 1.93 -17.77 14.53
C THR A 389 1.22 -18.32 13.28
N GLU A 390 0.19 -17.63 12.80
CA GLU A 390 -0.69 -18.09 11.72
C GLU A 390 -1.12 -16.92 10.83
N ILE A 391 -1.30 -17.18 9.53
CA ILE A 391 -1.80 -16.26 8.52
C ILE A 391 -2.80 -17.03 7.65
N LEU A 392 -4.04 -16.56 7.61
CA LEU A 392 -4.91 -16.86 6.49
C LEU A 392 -4.51 -15.94 5.33
N HIS A 393 -4.12 -16.50 4.19
CA HIS A 393 -3.93 -15.69 2.99
C HIS A 393 -5.30 -15.26 2.48
N ASN A 394 -6.14 -16.20 2.04
CA ASN A 394 -7.51 -15.90 1.64
C ASN A 394 -8.33 -17.21 1.50
N ILE A 395 -9.66 -17.06 1.44
CA ILE A 395 -10.60 -18.09 1.00
C ILE A 395 -11.49 -17.43 -0.05
N ASP A 396 -11.34 -17.79 -1.32
CA ASP A 396 -12.16 -17.26 -2.41
C ASP A 396 -13.06 -18.37 -2.99
N PRO A 397 -14.35 -18.41 -2.59
CA PRO A 397 -15.30 -19.39 -3.12
C PRO A 397 -15.84 -19.03 -4.52
N LEU A 398 -15.62 -17.80 -5.00
CA LEU A 398 -16.10 -17.35 -6.32
C LEU A 398 -15.04 -17.49 -7.42
N TYR A 399 -13.77 -17.68 -7.07
CA TYR A 399 -12.75 -18.03 -8.05
C TYR A 399 -13.14 -19.33 -8.75
N ASN A 400 -12.77 -19.47 -10.02
CA ASN A 400 -13.07 -20.68 -10.80
C ASN A 400 -12.67 -21.91 -9.98
N HIS A 401 -13.66 -22.74 -9.60
CA HIS A 401 -13.40 -23.97 -8.89
C HIS A 401 -12.33 -24.74 -9.66
N ALA A 402 -11.32 -25.24 -8.94
CA ALA A 402 -10.36 -26.12 -9.56
C ALA A 402 -11.13 -27.24 -10.27
N LYS A 403 -10.72 -27.54 -11.50
CA LYS A 403 -11.37 -28.58 -12.32
C LYS A 403 -11.37 -29.95 -11.62
N TYR A 404 -10.49 -30.11 -10.64
CA TYR A 404 -10.32 -31.30 -9.80
C TYR A 404 -10.21 -30.85 -8.34
N GLY A 405 -10.71 -31.67 -7.42
CA GLY A 405 -10.88 -31.34 -6.01
C GLY A 405 -12.29 -31.66 -5.54
N SER A 406 -12.41 -32.09 -4.29
CA SER A 406 -13.67 -32.57 -3.74
C SER A 406 -13.67 -32.47 -2.21
N LEU A 407 -14.84 -32.73 -1.62
CA LEU A 407 -14.95 -32.88 -0.17
C LEU A 407 -14.26 -34.16 0.32
N GLU A 408 -14.24 -35.21 -0.50
CA GLU A 408 -13.57 -36.48 -0.19
C GLU A 408 -12.05 -36.31 -0.09
N ASP A 409 -11.45 -35.61 -1.07
CA ASP A 409 -10.01 -35.27 -1.07
C ASP A 409 -9.62 -34.42 0.15
N GLY A 410 -10.56 -33.65 0.69
CA GLY A 410 -10.39 -32.86 1.91
C GLY A 410 -10.88 -33.57 3.16
N PHE A 411 -10.81 -34.91 3.21
CA PHE A 411 -11.14 -35.74 4.38
C PHE A 411 -12.57 -35.56 4.92
N GLY A 412 -13.52 -35.18 4.06
CA GLY A 412 -14.90 -34.90 4.46
C GLY A 412 -15.11 -33.55 5.15
N ILE A 413 -14.08 -32.72 5.31
CA ILE A 413 -14.12 -31.49 6.12
C ILE A 413 -13.97 -30.20 5.31
N TRP A 414 -13.29 -30.26 4.15
CA TRP A 414 -13.06 -29.10 3.29
C TRP A 414 -13.22 -29.48 1.83
N ASN A 415 -13.86 -28.64 1.02
CA ASN A 415 -13.88 -28.86 -0.41
C ASN A 415 -12.58 -28.32 -1.02
N THR A 416 -11.67 -29.22 -1.40
CA THR A 416 -10.35 -28.86 -1.94
C THR A 416 -10.40 -28.18 -3.31
N ALA A 417 -11.56 -28.10 -3.96
CA ALA A 417 -11.76 -27.30 -5.17
C ALA A 417 -11.84 -25.79 -4.90
N VAL A 418 -12.04 -25.36 -3.65
CA VAL A 418 -12.09 -23.94 -3.26
C VAL A 418 -10.68 -23.38 -3.20
N GLN A 419 -10.45 -22.24 -3.86
CA GLN A 419 -9.17 -21.54 -3.81
C GLN A 419 -8.95 -20.98 -2.40
N ALA A 420 -7.97 -21.52 -1.68
CA ALA A 420 -7.60 -21.04 -0.36
C ALA A 420 -6.12 -21.23 -0.09
N SER A 421 -5.57 -20.44 0.82
CA SER A 421 -4.20 -20.61 1.29
C SER A 421 -4.07 -20.14 2.73
N ILE A 422 -3.31 -20.90 3.51
CA ILE A 422 -3.05 -20.64 4.93
C ILE A 422 -1.61 -21.01 5.26
N ARG A 423 -1.01 -20.26 6.17
CA ARG A 423 0.27 -20.57 6.78
C ARG A 423 0.14 -20.67 8.28
N VAL A 424 0.66 -21.74 8.87
CA VAL A 424 0.72 -21.97 10.32
C VAL A 424 2.13 -22.42 10.68
N GLY A 425 2.86 -21.60 11.43
CA GLY A 425 4.27 -21.83 11.74
C GLY A 425 5.12 -21.95 10.47
N GLU A 426 5.79 -23.08 10.32
CA GLU A 426 6.63 -23.41 9.16
C GLU A 426 5.83 -23.91 7.95
N TRP A 427 4.58 -24.32 8.15
CA TRP A 427 3.77 -25.00 7.12
C TRP A 427 2.88 -24.03 6.36
N LYS A 428 2.83 -24.18 5.04
CA LYS A 428 1.88 -23.50 4.16
C LYS A 428 1.08 -24.50 3.36
N LEU A 429 -0.24 -24.38 3.40
CA LEU A 429 -1.19 -25.18 2.63
C LEU A 429 -1.86 -24.32 1.56
N LEU A 430 -2.00 -24.86 0.36
CA LEU A 430 -2.81 -24.28 -0.71
C LEU A 430 -3.86 -25.30 -1.16
N THR A 431 -5.08 -24.83 -1.44
CA THR A 431 -6.14 -25.63 -2.07
C THR A 431 -6.73 -24.92 -3.29
N GLY A 432 -7.43 -25.67 -4.14
CA GLY A 432 -8.12 -25.16 -5.32
C GLY A 432 -7.13 -24.88 -6.46
N ASP A 433 -7.32 -23.75 -7.15
CA ASP A 433 -6.38 -23.25 -8.16
C ASP A 433 -5.59 -22.08 -7.55
N PRO A 434 -4.35 -22.27 -7.08
CA PRO A 434 -3.56 -21.20 -6.49
C PRO A 434 -3.13 -20.11 -7.49
N GLY A 435 -3.43 -20.28 -8.77
CA GLY A 435 -2.98 -19.43 -9.86
C GLY A 435 -1.67 -19.90 -10.49
N TYR A 436 -1.18 -19.13 -11.45
CA TYR A 436 -0.01 -19.47 -12.27
C TYR A 436 1.24 -19.81 -11.44
N SER A 437 1.80 -21.00 -11.65
CA SER A 437 2.73 -21.63 -10.71
C SER A 437 4.19 -21.67 -11.16
N ASP A 438 4.57 -20.93 -12.18
CA ASP A 438 5.94 -20.97 -12.71
C ASP A 438 6.91 -20.16 -11.84
N TRP A 439 8.18 -20.60 -11.79
CA TRP A 439 9.28 -19.73 -11.36
C TRP A 439 9.79 -18.99 -12.58
N ILE A 440 9.83 -17.66 -12.48
CA ILE A 440 10.12 -16.79 -13.62
C ILE A 440 11.43 -16.06 -13.33
N PRO A 441 12.55 -16.47 -13.96
CA PRO A 441 13.82 -15.77 -13.80
C PRO A 441 13.75 -14.29 -14.21
N PRO A 442 14.65 -13.44 -13.70
CA PRO A 442 14.77 -12.07 -14.14
C PRO A 442 15.01 -12.00 -15.66
N GLN A 443 14.56 -10.92 -16.29
CA GLN A 443 14.73 -10.66 -17.74
C GLN A 443 14.04 -11.63 -18.71
N THR A 444 13.31 -12.66 -18.26
CA THR A 444 12.59 -13.60 -19.16
C THR A 444 11.62 -12.86 -20.09
N LEU A 445 11.76 -13.09 -21.41
CA LEU A 445 10.97 -12.43 -22.46
C LEU A 445 9.65 -13.18 -22.71
N THR A 446 8.67 -13.07 -21.81
CA THR A 446 7.43 -13.88 -21.85
C THR A 446 6.61 -13.82 -23.15
N ASN A 447 6.81 -12.79 -23.98
CA ASN A 447 6.08 -12.60 -25.24
C ASN A 447 6.84 -13.10 -26.49
N PHE A 448 8.04 -13.67 -26.33
CA PHE A 448 8.82 -14.20 -27.46
C PHE A 448 8.51 -15.69 -27.68
N PRO A 449 8.30 -16.15 -28.93
CA PRO A 449 8.18 -17.58 -29.23
C PRO A 449 9.41 -18.33 -28.70
N GLY A 450 9.22 -19.39 -27.92
CA GLY A 450 10.32 -20.13 -27.28
C GLY A 450 10.85 -19.56 -25.96
N SER A 451 10.37 -18.42 -25.46
CA SER A 451 10.68 -17.96 -24.08
C SER A 451 10.23 -18.92 -22.97
N TRP A 452 9.42 -19.91 -23.36
CA TRP A 452 8.80 -20.93 -22.54
C TRP A 452 9.83 -21.96 -22.06
N TRP A 453 10.96 -22.09 -22.76
CA TRP A 453 12.08 -22.99 -22.42
C TRP A 453 12.90 -22.51 -21.21
N ASN A 454 12.83 -21.22 -20.88
CA ASN A 454 13.56 -20.61 -19.75
C ASN A 454 12.74 -20.54 -18.46
N LEU A 455 11.52 -21.09 -18.46
CA LEU A 455 10.67 -21.17 -17.29
C LEU A 455 10.97 -22.49 -16.57
N GLU A 456 11.28 -22.41 -15.28
CA GLU A 456 11.29 -23.61 -14.45
C GLU A 456 9.84 -23.99 -14.18
N ARG A 457 9.35 -24.97 -14.94
CA ARG A 457 7.99 -25.48 -14.84
C ARG A 457 7.96 -26.74 -14.01
N LEU A 458 7.14 -26.74 -12.97
CA LEU A 458 6.56 -27.97 -12.47
C LEU A 458 5.19 -28.11 -13.12
N THR A 459 5.05 -29.07 -14.03
CA THR A 459 3.74 -29.64 -14.34
C THR A 459 3.33 -30.46 -13.13
N ASP A 460 2.85 -29.79 -12.08
CA ASP A 460 2.07 -30.48 -11.05
C ASP A 460 0.97 -31.25 -11.80
N GLY A 461 0.86 -32.55 -11.53
CA GLY A 461 0.01 -33.45 -12.30
C GLY A 461 -1.38 -32.86 -12.56
N LEU A 462 -1.93 -33.11 -13.75
CA LEU A 462 -3.15 -32.50 -14.31
C LEU A 462 -4.42 -32.50 -13.42
N ARG A 463 -4.37 -33.05 -12.20
CA ARG A 463 -5.48 -33.23 -11.26
C ARG A 463 -5.23 -32.71 -9.83
N LYS A 464 -4.16 -31.95 -9.58
CA LYS A 464 -3.81 -31.53 -8.22
C LYS A 464 -4.67 -30.36 -7.72
N SER A 465 -5.10 -30.44 -6.46
CA SER A 465 -5.94 -29.43 -5.80
C SER A 465 -5.51 -29.13 -4.36
N VAL A 466 -4.42 -29.76 -3.89
CA VAL A 466 -3.83 -29.58 -2.57
C VAL A 466 -2.31 -29.56 -2.69
N TRP A 467 -1.67 -28.62 -2.01
CA TRP A 467 -0.22 -28.55 -1.86
C TRP A 467 0.13 -28.20 -0.42
N LEU A 468 1.24 -28.75 0.08
CA LEU A 468 1.78 -28.49 1.40
C LEU A 468 3.29 -28.28 1.30
N PHE A 469 3.78 -27.17 1.84
CA PHE A 469 5.20 -26.84 1.88
C PHE A 469 5.65 -26.51 3.31
N ASN A 470 6.88 -26.89 3.65
CA ASN A 470 7.58 -26.31 4.79
C ASN A 470 8.32 -25.06 4.29
N ILE A 471 7.72 -23.88 4.42
CA ILE A 471 8.25 -22.62 3.89
C ILE A 471 9.53 -22.16 4.59
N THR A 472 9.79 -22.64 5.81
CA THR A 472 11.03 -22.34 6.51
C THR A 472 12.22 -23.08 5.89
N ALA A 473 12.03 -24.35 5.50
CA ALA A 473 13.06 -25.15 4.83
C ALA A 473 13.06 -25.01 3.30
N ASP A 474 11.90 -24.75 2.70
CA ASP A 474 11.64 -24.61 1.27
C ASP A 474 10.85 -23.32 0.99
N PRO A 475 11.51 -22.14 1.11
CA PRO A 475 10.86 -20.85 0.88
C PRO A 475 10.43 -20.62 -0.58
N TYR A 476 10.80 -21.53 -1.48
CA TYR A 476 10.56 -21.41 -2.91
C TYR A 476 9.48 -22.37 -3.40
N GLU A 477 8.87 -23.17 -2.52
CA GLU A 477 7.75 -24.08 -2.83
C GLU A 477 8.10 -25.13 -3.89
N ARG A 478 9.32 -25.68 -3.81
CA ARG A 478 9.90 -26.65 -4.76
C ARG A 478 9.44 -28.08 -4.49
N TYR A 479 9.22 -28.44 -3.24
CA TYR A 479 8.96 -29.81 -2.81
C TYR A 479 7.63 -29.90 -2.08
N ASP A 480 6.60 -30.36 -2.79
CA ASP A 480 5.31 -30.63 -2.16
C ASP A 480 5.37 -31.86 -1.25
N LEU A 481 4.85 -31.71 -0.04
CA LEU A 481 4.82 -32.71 1.02
C LEU A 481 3.40 -33.21 1.32
N SER A 482 2.39 -32.82 0.52
CA SER A 482 0.98 -33.09 0.79
C SER A 482 0.66 -34.59 0.93
N GLU A 483 1.21 -35.44 0.05
CA GLU A 483 1.05 -36.90 0.10
C GLU A 483 1.84 -37.55 1.24
N GLN A 484 2.95 -36.94 1.63
CA GLN A 484 3.86 -37.47 2.65
C GLN A 484 3.42 -37.11 4.07
N ARG A 485 2.66 -36.01 4.22
CA ARG A 485 2.21 -35.46 5.50
C ARG A 485 0.69 -35.19 5.51
N PRO A 486 -0.15 -36.22 5.28
CA PRO A 486 -1.60 -36.06 5.32
C PRO A 486 -2.12 -35.64 6.70
N ASP A 487 -1.37 -35.93 7.77
CA ASP A 487 -1.60 -35.44 9.13
C ASP A 487 -1.59 -33.91 9.20
N VAL A 488 -0.57 -33.28 8.60
CA VAL A 488 -0.41 -31.82 8.55
C VAL A 488 -1.45 -31.21 7.62
N VAL A 489 -1.67 -31.80 6.45
CA VAL A 489 -2.73 -31.35 5.51
C VAL A 489 -4.07 -31.28 6.24
N ARG A 490 -4.48 -32.37 6.91
CA ARG A 490 -5.75 -32.40 7.66
C ARG A 490 -5.80 -31.35 8.75
N ALA A 491 -4.72 -31.15 9.51
CA ALA A 491 -4.66 -30.11 10.55
C ALA A 491 -4.87 -28.70 9.98
N LEU A 492 -4.24 -28.38 8.85
CA LEU A 492 -4.37 -27.08 8.19
C LEU A 492 -5.74 -26.90 7.50
N LEU A 493 -6.34 -27.96 6.96
CA LEU A 493 -7.72 -27.93 6.47
C LEU A 493 -8.72 -27.64 7.61
N VAL A 494 -8.50 -28.18 8.82
CA VAL A 494 -9.32 -27.83 10.00
C VAL A 494 -9.18 -26.34 10.34
N ARG A 495 -7.99 -25.76 10.19
CA ARG A 495 -7.78 -24.31 10.36
C ARG A 495 -8.50 -23.49 9.28
N LEU A 496 -8.52 -23.93 8.02
CA LEU A 496 -9.35 -23.30 6.98
C LEU A 496 -10.84 -23.35 7.33
N VAL A 497 -11.35 -24.49 7.82
CA VAL A 497 -12.73 -24.60 8.30
C VAL A 497 -13.01 -23.63 9.45
N TYR A 498 -12.07 -23.48 10.39
CA TYR A 498 -12.20 -22.52 11.48
C TYR A 498 -12.38 -21.09 10.98
N TYR A 499 -11.54 -20.63 10.04
CA TYR A 499 -11.68 -19.30 9.45
C TYR A 499 -12.93 -19.15 8.59
N ASN A 500 -13.29 -20.18 7.83
CA ASN A 500 -14.48 -20.11 6.98
C ASN A 500 -15.78 -19.96 7.80
N ARG A 501 -15.81 -20.45 9.06
CA ARG A 501 -16.94 -20.25 9.98
C ARG A 501 -17.13 -18.80 10.42
N THR A 502 -16.07 -17.98 10.36
CA THR A 502 -16.15 -16.54 10.69
C THR A 502 -16.29 -15.67 9.44
N ALA A 503 -16.22 -16.26 8.25
CA ALA A 503 -16.29 -15.54 7.00
C ALA A 503 -17.69 -14.98 6.74
N ILE A 504 -17.76 -13.72 6.33
CA ILE A 504 -18.98 -13.11 5.81
C ILE A 504 -19.11 -13.37 4.31
N PRO A 505 -20.32 -13.30 3.73
CA PRO A 505 -20.52 -13.52 2.30
C PRO A 505 -19.65 -12.60 1.43
N VAL A 506 -19.18 -13.14 0.31
CA VAL A 506 -18.43 -12.36 -0.69
C VAL A 506 -19.32 -11.27 -1.28
N ARG A 507 -18.85 -10.03 -1.28
CA ARG A 507 -19.52 -8.87 -1.88
C ARG A 507 -18.86 -8.52 -3.20
N TYR A 508 -19.44 -8.99 -4.30
CA TYR A 508 -18.96 -8.70 -5.65
C TYR A 508 -20.13 -8.33 -6.58
N PRO A 509 -20.71 -7.12 -6.41
CA PRO A 509 -21.88 -6.71 -7.18
C PRO A 509 -21.55 -6.55 -8.66
N ALA A 510 -22.59 -6.67 -9.50
CA ALA A 510 -22.48 -6.35 -10.92
C ALA A 510 -22.14 -4.86 -11.13
N GLU A 511 -21.55 -4.56 -12.28
CA GLU A 511 -21.23 -3.20 -12.68
C GLU A 511 -22.51 -2.38 -12.89
N ASN A 512 -22.44 -1.08 -12.58
CA ASN A 512 -23.54 -0.15 -12.75
C ASN A 512 -23.22 0.86 -13.86
N PRO A 513 -24.03 0.95 -14.94
CA PRO A 513 -23.81 1.91 -16.03
C PRO A 513 -23.77 3.39 -15.59
N ARG A 514 -24.38 3.75 -14.45
CA ARG A 514 -24.32 5.13 -13.90
C ARG A 514 -22.90 5.55 -13.50
N ALA A 515 -21.99 4.59 -13.32
CA ALA A 515 -20.60 4.86 -13.03
C ALA A 515 -19.81 5.40 -14.23
N HIS A 516 -20.41 5.45 -15.43
CA HIS A 516 -19.71 5.93 -16.62
C HIS A 516 -19.23 7.39 -16.43
N PRO A 517 -17.94 7.70 -16.71
CA PRO A 517 -17.37 9.03 -16.49
C PRO A 517 -18.10 10.18 -17.19
N ASP A 518 -18.71 9.94 -18.35
CA ASP A 518 -19.55 10.93 -19.06
C ASP A 518 -20.69 11.50 -18.19
N PHE A 519 -21.18 10.75 -17.20
CA PHE A 519 -22.20 11.23 -16.27
C PHE A 519 -21.62 12.08 -15.12
N ASN A 520 -20.29 12.18 -15.04
CA ASN A 520 -19.55 12.91 -14.00
C ASN A 520 -18.47 13.82 -14.62
N GLY A 521 -18.82 14.50 -15.70
CA GLY A 521 -17.95 15.51 -16.34
C GLY A 521 -16.66 14.94 -16.94
N GLY A 522 -16.66 13.67 -17.34
CA GLY A 522 -15.49 12.99 -17.90
C GLY A 522 -14.49 12.47 -16.86
N ALA A 523 -14.86 12.47 -15.58
CA ALA A 523 -14.00 11.98 -14.49
C ALA A 523 -14.65 10.82 -13.72
N TRP A 524 -13.84 9.91 -13.22
CA TRP A 524 -14.28 8.93 -12.25
C TRP A 524 -14.62 9.62 -10.92
N GLY A 525 -15.67 9.18 -10.23
CA GLY A 525 -16.10 9.79 -8.97
C GLY A 525 -17.44 9.21 -8.50
N PRO A 526 -17.95 9.62 -7.32
CA PRO A 526 -19.21 9.10 -6.80
C PRO A 526 -20.41 9.36 -7.71
N TRP A 527 -21.30 8.37 -7.87
CA TRP A 527 -22.49 8.46 -8.72
C TRP A 527 -23.80 8.03 -8.03
N ALA A 528 -23.71 7.37 -6.87
CA ALA A 528 -24.88 6.98 -6.08
C ALA A 528 -25.37 8.16 -5.24
N SER A 529 -26.69 8.42 -5.24
CA SER A 529 -27.34 9.36 -4.33
C SER A 529 -27.77 8.66 -3.04
N GLU A 530 -28.07 9.43 -1.99
CA GLU A 530 -28.63 8.93 -0.73
C GLU A 530 -29.94 8.14 -0.95
N ASP A 531 -30.75 8.53 -1.94
CA ASP A 531 -32.01 7.86 -2.31
C ASP A 531 -31.84 6.51 -3.04
N ASP A 532 -30.66 6.22 -3.61
CA ASP A 532 -30.42 4.96 -4.34
C ASP A 532 -30.17 3.77 -3.36
N VAL A 533 -30.16 4.02 -2.05
CA VAL A 533 -29.72 3.10 -0.99
C VAL A 533 -30.84 2.16 -0.52
N GLU A 534 -32.10 2.61 -0.48
CA GLU A 534 -33.23 1.79 -0.01
C GLU A 534 -33.61 0.67 -0.99
N GLU A 535 -33.34 0.83 -2.28
CA GLU A 535 -33.80 -0.12 -3.31
C GLU A 535 -32.91 -1.39 -3.40
N TRP A 536 -31.71 -1.37 -2.79
CA TRP A 536 -30.70 -2.45 -2.94
C TRP A 536 -30.31 -3.16 -1.63
N GLU A 537 -30.57 -2.57 -0.46
CA GLU A 537 -30.34 -3.25 0.84
C GLU A 537 -31.51 -4.18 1.24
N GLY A 538 -32.65 -4.11 0.55
CA GLY A 538 -33.76 -5.07 0.69
C GLY A 538 -33.54 -6.31 -0.19
N GLY A 539 -33.12 -7.42 0.40
CA GLY A 539 -32.77 -8.66 -0.31
C GLY A 539 -33.84 -9.22 -1.24
N GLY A 540 -33.37 -9.73 -2.39
CA GLY A 540 -33.82 -10.93 -3.10
C GLY A 540 -35.32 -11.20 -3.29
N GLU A 541 -35.88 -10.71 -4.39
CA GLU A 541 -36.88 -11.47 -5.17
C GLU A 541 -36.64 -11.30 -6.67
N PRO A 542 -36.74 -12.37 -7.49
CA PRO A 542 -36.66 -12.25 -8.94
C PRO A 542 -37.89 -11.49 -9.44
N LEU A 543 -37.63 -10.45 -10.25
CA LEU A 543 -38.61 -9.61 -10.94
C LEU A 543 -39.82 -10.41 -11.47
N LYS A 544 -40.91 -10.45 -10.71
CA LYS A 544 -42.24 -10.68 -11.25
C LYS A 544 -42.76 -9.36 -11.79
N ASN A 545 -42.91 -9.32 -13.11
CA ASN A 545 -43.66 -8.35 -13.91
C ASN A 545 -44.58 -7.43 -13.10
N ARG A 546 -44.13 -6.20 -12.84
CA ARG A 546 -45.01 -5.08 -12.50
C ARG A 546 -45.02 -4.10 -13.66
N ASN A 547 -46.18 -4.04 -14.31
CA ASN A 547 -46.53 -3.12 -15.39
C ASN A 547 -46.09 -1.68 -15.07
N LYS A 548 -45.10 -1.17 -15.82
CA LYS A 548 -44.81 0.27 -15.89
C LYS A 548 -46.04 0.98 -16.48
N LYS A 549 -46.76 1.74 -15.65
CA LYS A 549 -47.59 2.84 -16.15
C LYS A 549 -46.66 3.81 -16.89
N LYS A 550 -46.77 3.81 -18.22
CA LYS A 550 -46.09 4.75 -19.12
C LYS A 550 -46.38 6.20 -18.67
N LYS A 551 -45.37 6.90 -18.14
CA LYS A 551 -45.42 8.37 -18.03
C LYS A 551 -45.46 8.94 -19.45
N CYS A 552 -46.64 9.42 -19.85
CA CYS A 552 -46.92 10.01 -21.14
C CYS A 552 -46.07 11.29 -21.34
N LYS A 553 -45.14 11.27 -22.30
CA LYS A 553 -44.33 12.42 -22.72
C LYS A 553 -45.10 13.45 -23.57
N ILE A 554 -46.44 13.47 -23.53
CA ILE A 554 -47.28 14.45 -24.26
C ILE A 554 -48.00 15.43 -23.31
N CYS A 555 -47.95 15.21 -21.99
CA CYS A 555 -48.67 16.07 -21.03
C CYS A 555 -47.94 17.37 -20.64
N LYS A 556 -46.68 17.58 -21.05
CA LYS A 556 -45.95 18.85 -20.78
C LYS A 556 -46.13 19.93 -21.87
N LEU A 557 -46.63 19.60 -23.06
CA LEU A 557 -46.92 20.62 -24.09
C LEU A 557 -48.27 21.33 -23.87
N ARG A 558 -49.28 20.66 -23.27
CA ARG A 558 -50.60 21.29 -23.01
C ARG A 558 -50.59 22.34 -21.90
N SER A 559 -49.62 22.31 -20.98
CA SER A 559 -49.47 23.35 -19.95
C SER A 559 -48.74 24.61 -20.45
N PHE A 560 -48.00 24.52 -21.56
CA PHE A 560 -47.26 25.64 -22.14
C PHE A 560 -48.18 26.47 -23.06
N PHE A 561 -49.03 25.83 -23.87
CA PHE A 561 -49.98 26.52 -24.75
C PHE A 561 -51.22 27.11 -24.03
N ARG A 562 -51.53 26.68 -22.80
CA ARG A 562 -52.65 27.24 -22.02
C ARG A 562 -52.29 28.53 -21.26
N LYS A 563 -51.00 28.88 -21.15
CA LYS A 563 -50.48 30.12 -20.55
C LYS A 563 -50.19 31.25 -21.56
N LEU A 564 -50.29 30.98 -22.86
CA LEU A 564 -50.09 31.96 -23.93
C LEU A 564 -51.40 32.54 -24.48
N ASN A 565 -52.56 31.95 -24.16
CA ASN A 565 -53.88 32.41 -24.63
C ASN A 565 -54.67 33.27 -23.61
N THR A 566 -54.11 33.62 -22.46
CA THR A 566 -54.75 34.48 -21.45
C THR A 566 -54.16 35.89 -21.38
N ARG A 567 -53.34 36.30 -22.37
CA ARG A 567 -52.70 37.62 -22.38
C ARG A 567 -52.93 38.46 -23.65
N LEU A 568 -53.97 38.14 -24.42
CA LEU A 568 -54.28 38.88 -25.65
C LEU A 568 -55.77 39.21 -25.90
N MET A 569 -56.62 39.21 -24.87
CA MET A 569 -57.94 39.89 -24.95
C MET A 569 -58.34 40.52 -23.60
N SER A 570 -57.77 41.68 -23.32
CA SER A 570 -58.41 42.74 -22.54
C SER A 570 -57.72 44.06 -22.90
N ASN A 571 -58.12 44.61 -24.04
CA ASN A 571 -58.04 46.04 -24.34
C ASN A 571 -59.00 46.36 -25.49
N ARG A 572 -59.95 47.24 -25.18
CA ARG A 572 -60.91 47.99 -26.03
C ARG A 572 -62.34 47.44 -26.19
N ILE A 573 -63.21 48.14 -25.44
CA ILE A 573 -64.62 48.57 -25.66
C ILE A 573 -65.66 47.46 -25.75
#